data_AF-A0A4Q6I5Z9-F1
#
_entry.id   AF-A0A4Q6I5Z9-F1
#
_cell.length_a   1.000
_cell.length_b   1.000
_cell.length_c   1.000
_cell.angle_alpha   90.00
_cell.angle_beta   90.00
_cell.angle_gamma   90.00
#
_symmetry.space_group_name_H-M   'P 1'
#
loop_
_entity.id
_entity.type
_entity.pdbx_description
1 polymer ?
#
loop_
_entity_poly.entity_id
_entity_poly.type
_entity_poly.pdbx_seq_one_letter_code
_entity_poly.pdbx_strand_id
1 'polypeptide(L)'
;MAHTFEELVEMQRAADEAHTKVLELRDAYGPPTQKGGWTEVQTETYETAWRAWRDLDRDLGATVSEYAKEVGRTRPEIEAELRKILPDPESGRGTTEG
;
A
#
# COMPACT_ATOMS: atom_id res chain seq x y z
N MET A 1 -12.26 4.82 20.10
CA MET A 1 -12.77 3.43 20.18
C MET A 1 -11.53 2.54 20.28
N ALA A 2 -11.61 1.37 20.90
CA ALA A 2 -10.48 0.43 20.84
C ALA A 2 -10.34 -0.04 19.40
N HIS A 3 -9.13 0.00 18.86
CA HIS A 3 -8.89 -0.52 17.52
C HIS A 3 -9.04 -2.03 17.52
N THR A 4 -9.55 -2.59 16.43
CA THR A 4 -9.65 -4.05 16.28
C THR A 4 -8.64 -4.54 15.26
N PHE A 5 -8.24 -5.80 15.39
CA PHE A 5 -7.38 -6.40 14.37
C PHE A 5 -8.09 -6.50 13.01
N GLU A 6 -9.41 -6.70 13.00
CA GLU A 6 -10.23 -6.70 11.76
C GLU A 6 -10.21 -5.33 11.06
N GLU A 7 -10.28 -4.23 11.82
CA GLU A 7 -10.10 -2.88 11.28
C GLU A 7 -8.72 -2.73 10.61
N LEU A 8 -7.65 -3.22 11.23
CA LEU A 8 -6.32 -3.19 10.62
C LEU A 8 -6.25 -3.99 9.31
N VAL A 9 -6.94 -5.12 9.23
CA VAL A 9 -7.00 -5.94 8.01
C VAL A 9 -7.72 -5.20 6.89
N GLU A 10 -8.83 -4.54 7.18
CA GLU A 10 -9.57 -3.78 6.16
C GLU A 10 -8.81 -2.52 5.72
N MET A 11 -8.12 -1.84 6.64
CA MET A 11 -7.23 -0.73 6.31
C MET A 11 -6.04 -1.18 5.45
N GLN A 12 -5.42 -2.32 5.78
CA GLN A 12 -4.34 -2.90 4.96
C GLN A 12 -4.86 -3.27 3.56
N ARG A 13 -6.04 -3.87 3.46
CA ARG A 13 -6.68 -4.18 2.17
C ARG A 13 -6.86 -2.92 1.32
N ALA A 14 -7.39 -1.84 1.90
CA ALA A 14 -7.57 -0.58 1.19
C ALA A 14 -6.23 0.02 0.72
N ALA A 15 -5.20 -0.02 1.58
CA ALA A 15 -3.86 0.41 1.21
C ALA A 15 -3.26 -0.46 0.08
N ASP A 16 -3.44 -1.78 0.12
CA ASP A 16 -2.95 -2.71 -0.90
C ASP A 16 -3.66 -2.55 -2.25
N GLU A 17 -4.97 -2.29 -2.24
CA GLU A 17 -5.74 -1.97 -3.45
C GLU A 17 -5.26 -0.66 -4.08
N ALA A 18 -5.05 0.39 -3.28
CA ALA A 18 -4.51 1.65 -3.75
C ALA A 18 -3.07 1.49 -4.28
N HIS A 19 -2.22 0.71 -3.59
CA HIS A 19 -0.88 0.41 -4.05
C HIS A 19 -0.89 -0.36 -5.37
N THR A 20 -1.78 -1.34 -5.50
CA THR A 20 -1.97 -2.11 -6.74
C THR A 20 -2.28 -1.19 -7.89
N LYS A 21 -3.11 -0.15 -7.68
CA LYS A 21 -3.42 0.84 -8.71
C LYS A 21 -2.20 1.66 -9.12
N VAL A 22 -1.38 2.09 -8.17
CA VAL A 22 -0.12 2.80 -8.45
C VAL A 22 0.80 1.95 -9.33
N LEU A 23 0.93 0.68 -9.00
CA LEU A 23 1.75 -0.28 -9.75
C LEU A 23 1.20 -0.52 -11.16
N GLU A 24 -0.11 -0.71 -11.31
CA GLU A 24 -0.75 -0.79 -12.64
C GLU A 24 -0.50 0.45 -13.51
N LEU A 25 -0.58 1.65 -12.92
CA LEU A 25 -0.30 2.89 -13.66
C LEU A 25 1.17 2.97 -14.09
N ARG A 26 2.09 2.55 -13.22
CA ARG A 26 3.52 2.48 -13.54
C ARG A 26 3.81 1.49 -14.66
N ASP A 27 3.17 0.33 -14.63
CA ASP A 27 3.29 -0.69 -15.68
C ASP A 27 2.70 -0.19 -17.01
N ALA A 28 1.54 0.49 -16.97
CA ALA A 28 0.87 1.00 -18.15
C ALA A 28 1.59 2.20 -18.80
N TYR A 29 2.16 3.11 -18.00
CA TYR A 29 2.81 4.31 -18.51
C TYR A 29 4.29 4.08 -18.85
N GLY A 30 4.88 2.98 -18.37
CA GLY A 30 6.31 2.71 -18.51
C GLY A 30 7.17 3.62 -17.62
N PRO A 31 8.50 3.50 -17.72
CA PRO A 31 9.40 4.28 -16.88
C PRO A 31 9.27 5.78 -17.19
N PRO A 32 9.25 6.67 -16.17
CA PRO A 32 9.17 8.13 -16.38
C PRO A 32 10.33 8.70 -17.22
N THR A 33 11.45 7.97 -17.28
CA THR A 33 12.66 8.33 -18.03
C THR A 33 12.61 7.91 -19.51
N GLN A 34 11.51 7.33 -19.98
CA GLN A 34 11.35 6.99 -21.40
C GLN A 34 11.41 8.23 -22.29
N LYS A 35 11.77 8.04 -23.56
CA LYS A 35 11.85 9.14 -24.53
C LYS A 35 10.46 9.79 -24.69
N GLY A 36 10.38 11.09 -24.38
CA GLY A 36 9.11 11.84 -24.37
C GLY A 36 8.40 11.88 -23.01
N GLY A 37 8.88 11.11 -22.02
CA GLY A 37 8.37 11.11 -20.65
C GLY A 37 6.92 10.66 -20.53
N TRP A 38 6.32 10.98 -19.38
CA TRP A 38 4.87 10.93 -19.20
C TRP A 38 4.24 12.23 -19.65
N THR A 39 2.99 12.17 -20.11
CA THR A 39 2.19 13.38 -20.32
C THR A 39 1.82 14.01 -18.98
N GLU A 40 1.38 15.27 -19.01
CA GLU A 40 0.88 15.97 -17.80
C GLU A 40 -0.27 15.20 -17.15
N VAL A 41 -1.22 14.71 -17.96
CA VAL A 41 -2.36 13.91 -17.48
C VAL A 41 -1.91 12.58 -16.86
N GLN A 42 -0.93 11.89 -17.46
CA GLN A 42 -0.38 10.65 -16.88
C GLN A 42 0.31 10.92 -15.54
N THR A 43 1.08 12.00 -15.46
CA THR A 43 1.77 12.43 -14.24
C THR A 43 0.77 12.75 -13.15
N GLU A 44 -0.25 13.57 -13.43
CA GLU A 44 -1.29 13.94 -12.46
C GLU A 44 -2.11 12.71 -11.99
N THR A 45 -2.42 11.81 -12.91
CA THR A 45 -3.15 10.57 -12.59
C THR A 45 -2.33 9.69 -11.64
N TYR A 46 -1.05 9.50 -11.95
CA TYR A 46 -0.15 8.72 -11.11
C TYR A 46 0.06 9.36 -9.74
N GLU A 47 0.31 10.67 -9.69
CA GLU A 47 0.50 11.39 -8.43
C GLU A 47 -0.73 11.33 -7.53
N THR A 48 -1.92 11.46 -8.10
CA THR A 48 -3.18 11.32 -7.36
C THR A 48 -3.30 9.93 -6.74
N ALA A 49 -3.07 8.88 -7.53
CA ALA A 49 -3.11 7.50 -7.02
C ALA A 49 -2.05 7.26 -5.94
N TRP A 50 -0.84 7.77 -6.16
CA TRP A 50 0.27 7.64 -5.21
C TRP A 50 -0.03 8.35 -3.89
N ARG A 51 -0.58 9.57 -3.93
CA ARG A 51 -0.99 10.31 -2.71
C ARG A 51 -2.08 9.57 -1.96
N ALA A 52 -3.11 9.07 -2.65
CA ALA A 52 -4.19 8.30 -2.02
C ALA A 52 -3.65 7.05 -1.30
N TRP A 53 -2.74 6.30 -1.93
CA TRP A 53 -2.07 5.18 -1.29
C TRP A 53 -1.24 5.61 -0.07
N ARG A 54 -0.44 6.68 -0.19
CA ARG A 54 0.38 7.18 0.92
C ARG A 54 -0.43 7.64 2.13
N ASP A 55 -1.59 8.24 1.91
CA ASP A 55 -2.48 8.63 2.99
C ASP A 55 -3.06 7.41 3.71
N LEU A 56 -3.51 6.38 2.98
CA LEU A 56 -3.98 5.13 3.57
C LEU A 56 -2.88 4.39 4.35
N ASP A 57 -1.67 4.31 3.80
CA ASP A 57 -0.51 3.69 4.45
C ASP A 57 -0.11 4.43 5.73
N ARG A 58 -0.15 5.76 5.72
CA ARG A 58 0.11 6.58 6.92
C ARG A 58 -0.93 6.30 8.00
N ASP A 59 -2.21 6.31 7.64
CA ASP A 59 -3.31 6.13 8.58
C ASP A 59 -3.26 4.71 9.17
N LEU A 60 -3.03 3.69 8.34
CA LEU A 60 -2.78 2.32 8.80
C LEU A 60 -1.62 2.24 9.79
N GLY A 61 -0.47 2.87 9.48
CA GLY A 61 0.68 2.88 10.37
C GLY A 61 0.41 3.54 11.72
N ALA A 62 -0.42 4.58 11.75
CA ALA A 62 -0.88 5.21 12.98
C ALA A 62 -1.76 4.25 13.80
N THR A 63 -2.77 3.65 13.16
CA THR A 63 -3.71 2.72 13.81
C THR A 63 -3.02 1.45 14.31
N VAL A 64 -2.09 0.88 13.56
CA VAL A 64 -1.25 -0.25 14.02
C VAL A 64 -0.46 0.14 15.27
N SER A 65 0.10 1.35 15.29
CA SER A 65 0.89 1.82 16.43
C SER A 65 0.03 2.01 17.68
N GLU A 66 -1.23 2.41 17.52
CA GLU A 66 -2.20 2.54 18.61
C GLU A 66 -2.69 1.17 19.08
N TYR A 67 -3.13 0.31 18.16
CA TYR A 67 -3.56 -1.06 18.45
C TYR A 67 -2.48 -1.86 19.20
N ALA A 68 -1.22 -1.80 18.73
CA ALA A 68 -0.10 -2.49 19.36
C ALA A 68 0.07 -2.08 20.84
N LYS A 69 -0.08 -0.79 21.16
CA LYS A 69 -0.04 -0.30 22.54
C LYS A 69 -1.22 -0.83 23.36
N GLU A 70 -2.42 -0.84 22.79
CA GLU A 70 -3.64 -1.31 23.45
C GLU A 70 -3.54 -2.80 23.83
N VAL A 71 -2.96 -3.63 22.96
CA VAL A 71 -2.82 -5.07 23.20
C VAL A 71 -1.49 -5.47 23.85
N GLY A 72 -0.63 -4.50 24.19
CA GLY A 72 0.66 -4.75 24.85
C GLY A 72 1.68 -5.49 23.98
N ARG A 73 1.60 -5.32 22.65
CA ARG A 73 2.49 -5.95 21.66
C ARG A 73 3.31 -4.88 20.94
N THR A 74 4.32 -5.31 20.18
CA THR A 74 5.13 -4.41 19.38
C THR A 74 4.51 -4.20 18.00
N ARG A 75 4.71 -3.00 17.42
CA ARG A 75 4.28 -2.69 16.05
C ARG A 75 4.76 -3.73 15.01
N PRO A 76 6.04 -4.16 15.00
CA PRO A 76 6.51 -5.16 14.06
C PRO A 76 5.79 -6.52 14.17
N GLU A 77 5.35 -6.93 15.36
CA GLU A 77 4.58 -8.17 15.54
C GLU A 77 3.21 -8.08 14.87
N ILE A 78 2.52 -6.94 15.03
CA ILE A 78 1.22 -6.70 14.40
C ILE A 78 1.37 -6.62 12.87
N GLU A 79 2.37 -5.88 12.36
CA GLU A 79 2.66 -5.80 10.93
C GLU A 79 2.99 -7.18 10.34
N ALA A 80 3.71 -8.03 11.08
CA ALA A 80 4.00 -9.39 10.64
C ALA A 80 2.74 -10.27 10.59
N GLU A 81 1.75 -10.05 11.46
CA GLU A 81 0.47 -10.75 11.40
C GLU A 81 -0.38 -10.27 10.23
N LEU A 82 -0.43 -8.96 9.97
CA LEU A 82 -1.09 -8.42 8.79
C LEU A 82 -0.49 -9.02 7.51
N ARG A 83 0.85 -9.05 7.40
CA ARG A 83 1.54 -9.61 6.22
C ARG A 83 1.29 -11.10 5.99
N LYS A 84 0.95 -11.87 7.04
CA LYS A 84 0.56 -13.29 6.89
C LYS A 84 -0.83 -13.46 6.27
N ILE A 85 -1.71 -12.47 6.46
CA ILE A 85 -3.10 -12.49 5.97
C ILE A 85 -3.17 -11.83 4.59
N LEU A 86 -2.54 -10.67 4.46
CA LEU A 86 -2.45 -9.86 3.26
C LEU A 86 -0.97 -9.67 2.90
N PRO A 87 -0.40 -10.54 2.07
CA PRO A 87 0.97 -10.38 1.60
C PRO A 87 1.09 -9.15 0.68
N ASP A 88 2.28 -8.56 0.65
CA ASP A 88 2.56 -7.34 -0.11
C ASP A 88 2.20 -7.51 -1.61
N PRO A 89 1.47 -6.56 -2.23
CA PRO A 89 1.08 -6.62 -3.65
C PRO A 89 2.27 -6.69 -4.63
N GLU A 90 3.48 -6.27 -4.24
CA GLU A 90 4.69 -6.46 -5.04
C GLU A 90 5.20 -7.91 -5.00
N SER A 91 4.99 -8.63 -3.89
CA SER A 91 5.48 -10.01 -3.73
C SER A 91 4.83 -10.99 -4.71
N GLY A 92 3.61 -10.71 -5.18
CA GLY A 92 2.91 -11.52 -6.20
C GLY A 92 3.32 -11.23 -7.64
N ARG A 93 3.95 -10.09 -7.93
CA ARG A 93 4.27 -9.63 -9.29
C ARG A 93 5.60 -10.18 -9.84
N GLY A 94 6.43 -10.81 -9.01
CA GLY A 94 7.79 -11.24 -9.34
C GLY A 94 7.97 -12.64 -9.96
N THR A 95 6.95 -13.27 -10.56
CA THR A 95 7.06 -14.66 -11.10
C THR A 95 6.81 -14.81 -12.61
N THR A 96 6.96 -13.75 -13.39
CA THR A 96 7.10 -13.86 -14.86
C THR A 96 8.55 -13.61 -15.27
N GLU A 97 9.39 -14.63 -15.09
CA GLU A 97 10.53 -14.86 -15.99
C GLU A 97 9.96 -15.45 -17.30
N GLY A 98 10.26 -14.80 -18.43
CA GLY A 98 9.89 -15.25 -19.77
C GLY A 98 10.57 -14.41 -20.84
#